data_AF-A0A9D8D1A6-F1
#
_entry.id   AF-A0A9D8D1A6-F1
#
_cell.length_a   1.000
_cell.length_b   1.000
_cell.length_c   1.000
_cell.angle_alpha   90.00
_cell.angle_beta   90.00
_cell.angle_gamma   90.00
#
_symmetry.space_group_name_H-M   'P 1'
#
loop_
_entity.id
_entity.type
_entity.pdbx_description
1 polymer ?
#
loop_
_entity_poly.entity_id
_entity_poly.type
_entity_poly.pdbx_seq_one_letter_code
_entity_poly.pdbx_strand_id
1 'polypeptide(L)' 'MLVFRQLFDPTSSTYTYLLGCSIAREAVLVDPVFEQARRDAALIG' A
#
# COMPACT_ATOMS: atom_id res chain seq x y z
N MET A 1 -14.93 7.28 -0.90
CA MET A 1 -15.10 5.83 -0.68
C MET A 1 -13.76 5.27 -0.21
N LEU A 2 -13.76 4.31 0.70
CA LEU A 2 -12.53 3.69 1.20
C LEU A 2 -11.91 2.83 0.09
N VAL A 3 -10.63 3.04 -0.18
CA VAL A 3 -9.77 2.16 -0.97
C VAL A 3 -8.94 1.36 0.03
N PHE A 4 -9.00 0.04 -0.06
CA PHE A 4 -8.25 -0.86 0.82
C PHE A 4 -7.55 -1.93 -0.01
N ARG A 5 -6.25 -2.13 0.23
CA ARG A 5 -5.48 -3.26 -0.30
C ARG A 5 -4.54 -3.79 0.78
N GLN A 6 -4.43 -5.11 0.85
CA GLN A 6 -3.41 -5.81 1.62
C GLN A 6 -2.38 -6.37 0.65
N LEU A 7 -1.10 -6.14 0.93
CA LEU A 7 0.01 -6.56 0.10
C LEU A 7 0.97 -7.38 0.96
N PHE A 8 1.37 -8.55 0.47
CA PHE A 8 2.25 -9.46 1.20
C PHE A 8 3.66 -9.38 0.63
N ASP A 9 4.66 -9.33 1.50
CA ASP A 9 6.06 -9.56 1.15
C ASP A 9 6.48 -10.95 1.65
N PRO A 10 6.79 -11.91 0.76
CA PRO A 10 7.13 -13.28 1.15
C PRO A 10 8.49 -13.41 1.83
N THR A 11 9.41 -12.46 1.61
CA THR A 11 10.76 -12.51 2.17
C THR A 11 10.77 -12.17 3.66
N SER A 12 10.09 -11.09 4.05
CA SER A 12 9.94 -10.66 5.44
C SER A 12 8.71 -11.25 6.14
N SER A 13 7.78 -11.84 5.37
CA SER A 13 6.44 -12.21 5.84
C SER A 13 5.63 -11.03 6.40
N THR A 14 5.95 -9.82 5.95
CA THR A 14 5.27 -8.58 6.36
C THR A 14 4.05 -8.31 5.48
N TYR A 15 3.00 -7.78 6.11
CA TYR A 15 1.85 -7.22 5.41
C TYR A 15 1.92 -5.70 5.38
N THR A 16 1.92 -5.13 4.19
CA THR A 16 1.74 -3.70 3.96
C THR A 16 0.27 -3.42 3.65
N TYR A 17 -0.30 -2.37 4.24
CA TYR A 17 -1.68 -1.96 4.00
C TYR A 17 -1.75 -0.62 3.28
N LEU A 18 -2.47 -0.58 2.16
CA LEU A 18 -2.84 0.66 1.48
C LEU A 18 -4.26 1.06 1.91
N LEU A 19 -4.37 2.22 2.52
CA LEU A 19 -5.62 2.84 2.92
C LEU A 19 -5.75 4.17 2.19
N GLY A 20 -6.87 4.41 1.51
CA GLY A 20 -7.07 5.66 0.78
C GLY A 20 -8.51 6.13 0.70
N CYS A 21 -8.69 7.40 0.39
CA CYS A 21 -9.98 8.00 0.10
C CYS A 21 -10.06 8.32 -1.40
N SER A 22 -10.93 7.61 -2.12
CA SER A 22 -11.09 7.80 -3.57
C SER A 22 -11.59 9.20 -3.97
N ILE A 23 -12.22 9.92 -3.05
CA ILE A 23 -12.81 11.25 -3.31
C ILE A 23 -11.74 12.33 -3.11
N ALA A 24 -11.02 12.28 -1.98
CA ALA A 24 -9.93 13.21 -1.68
C ALA A 24 -8.65 12.93 -2.49
N ARG A 25 -8.54 11.74 -3.08
CA ARG A 25 -7.32 11.22 -3.74
C ARG A 25 -6.10 11.20 -2.82
N GLU A 26 -6.33 10.98 -1.54
CA GLU A 26 -5.29 10.82 -0.53
C GLU A 26 -5.17 9.35 -0.12
N ALA A 27 -3.95 8.90 0.13
CA ALA A 27 -3.67 7.55 0.56
C ALA A 27 -2.46 7.50 1.49
N VAL A 28 -2.42 6.46 2.34
CA VAL A 28 -1.31 6.14 3.24
C VAL A 28 -0.96 4.66 3.10
N LEU A 29 0.35 4.37 3.20
CA LEU A 29 0.87 3.02 3.34
C LEU A 29 1.26 2.78 4.79
N VAL A 30 0.78 1.68 5.37
CA VAL A 30 1.14 1.23 6.72
C VAL A 30 2.11 0.06 6.60
N ASP A 31 3.22 0.17 7.32
CA ASP A 31 4.32 -0.81 7.34
C ASP A 31 4.88 -1.17 5.95
N PRO A 32 5.33 -0.17 5.15
CA PRO A 32 5.89 -0.44 3.83
C PRO A 32 7.26 -1.12 3.94
N VAL A 33 7.47 -2.14 3.10
CA VAL A 33 8.75 -2.84 2.95
C VAL A 33 9.56 -2.17 1.84
N PHE A 34 10.81 -1.80 2.11
CA PHE A 34 11.66 -1.03 1.18
C PHE A 34 11.81 -1.70 -0.19
N GLU A 35 12.01 -3.02 -0.21
CA GLU A 35 12.14 -3.84 -1.41
C GLU A 35 10.87 -3.82 -2.28
N GLN A 36 9.71 -3.57 -1.66
CA GLN A 36 8.40 -3.51 -2.33
C GLN A 36 7.99 -2.08 -2.72
N ALA A 37 8.79 -1.05 -2.45
CA ALA A 37 8.43 0.35 -2.68
C ALA A 37 7.98 0.65 -4.12
N ARG A 38 8.61 0.03 -5.14
CA ARG A 38 8.20 0.19 -6.55
C ARG A 38 6.81 -0.39 -6.84
N ARG A 39 6.52 -1.58 -6.29
CA ARG A 39 5.21 -2.24 -6.41
C ARG A 39 4.14 -1.38 -5.77
N ASP A 40 4.41 -0.88 -4.57
CA ASP A 40 3.43 -0.14 -3.77
C ASP A 40 3.16 1.26 -4.37
N ALA A 41 4.20 1.94 -4.87
CA ALA A 41 4.06 3.23 -5.55
C ALA A 41 3.23 3.14 -6.84
N ALA A 42 3.30 2.02 -7.58
CA ALA A 42 2.49 1.82 -8.80
C ALA A 42 0.98 1.74 -8.52
N LEU A 43 0.56 1.57 -7.26
CA LEU A 43 -0.83 1.55 -6.85
C LEU A 43 -1.40 2.95 -6.54
N ILE A 44 -0.53 3.96 -6.47
CA ILE A 44 -0.86 5.34 -6.15
C ILE A 44 -0.61 6.17 -7.43
N GLY A 45 -1.61 6.19 -8.32
CA GLY A 45 -1.60 6.91 -9.60
C GLY A 45 -2.88 7.69 -9.85
#